data_AF-A0A371EPV6-F1
#
_entry.id   AF-A0A371EPV6-F1
#
_cell.length_a   1.000
_cell.length_b   1.000
_cell.length_c   1.000
_cell.angle_alpha   90.00
_cell.angle_beta   90.00
_cell.angle_gamma   90.00
#
_symmetry.space_group_name_H-M   'P 1'
#
loop_
_entity.id
_entity.type
_entity.pdbx_description
1 polymer ?
#
loop_
_entity_poly.entity_id
_entity_poly.type
_entity_poly.pdbx_seq_one_letter_code
_entity_poly.pdbx_strand_id
1 'polypeptide(L)'
;MEWTTQGASKEIQMMDKMQWTAQKNICIQTQGYQKLHAYAQSKLANILHANELARRLREDGIDITANSLHPGLIITNICRYSTVFIGISGVVSTLVGFALKNVQQGASTTCYVALHPRVKGFSGEYFVDNNIARASSQGRDIDLAKKLWDFSMNLIK
;
A
#
# COMPACT_ATOMS: atom_id res chain seq x y z
N MET A 1 -32.89 0.34 -38.50
CA MET A 1 -32.15 -0.37 -37.44
C MET A 1 -31.90 0.64 -36.34
N GLU A 2 -32.82 0.70 -35.41
CA GLU A 2 -32.90 1.71 -34.36
C GLU A 2 -32.13 1.18 -33.15
N TRP A 3 -30.94 1.72 -32.90
CA TRP A 3 -30.18 1.43 -31.69
C TRP A 3 -30.91 2.09 -30.53
N THR A 4 -31.61 1.30 -29.71
CA THR A 4 -32.39 1.82 -28.59
C THR A 4 -31.45 2.39 -27.53
N THR A 5 -31.54 3.71 -27.32
CA THR A 5 -30.79 4.48 -26.31
C THR A 5 -30.98 3.95 -24.87
N GLN A 6 -32.04 3.16 -24.64
CA GLN A 6 -32.31 2.49 -23.37
C GLN A 6 -31.36 1.32 -23.05
N GLY A 7 -30.78 0.65 -24.04
CA GLY A 7 -29.81 -0.44 -23.81
C GLY A 7 -28.49 0.09 -23.25
N ALA A 8 -27.94 1.12 -23.91
CA ALA A 8 -26.69 1.77 -23.51
C ALA A 8 -26.78 2.45 -22.13
N SER A 9 -27.92 3.04 -21.79
CA SER A 9 -28.14 3.68 -20.48
C SER A 9 -28.08 2.68 -19.32
N LYS A 10 -28.64 1.47 -19.50
CA LYS A 10 -28.59 0.40 -18.49
C LYS A 10 -27.18 -0.17 -18.33
N GLU A 11 -26.43 -0.33 -19.43
CA GLU A 11 -25.02 -0.74 -19.37
C GLU A 11 -24.16 0.29 -18.65
N ILE A 12 -24.30 1.58 -18.97
CA ILE A 12 -23.56 2.66 -18.30
C ILE A 12 -23.88 2.69 -16.79
N GLN A 13 -25.16 2.54 -16.42
CA GLN A 13 -25.58 2.52 -15.02
C GLN A 13 -25.09 1.26 -14.28
N MET A 14 -24.98 0.13 -14.98
CA MET A 14 -24.43 -1.12 -14.45
C MET A 14 -22.90 -1.06 -14.30
N MET A 15 -22.21 -0.43 -15.26
CA MET A 15 -20.78 -0.16 -15.21
C MET A 15 -20.43 0.83 -14.08
N ASP A 16 -21.20 1.90 -13.92
CA ASP A 16 -21.03 2.87 -12.83
C ASP A 16 -21.27 2.21 -11.47
N LYS A 17 -22.32 1.40 -11.33
CA LYS A 17 -22.59 0.62 -10.11
C LYS A 17 -21.48 -0.40 -9.83
N MET A 18 -20.92 -1.04 -10.86
CA MET A 18 -19.81 -1.99 -10.72
C MET A 18 -18.51 -1.28 -10.34
N GLN A 19 -18.23 -0.10 -10.92
CA GLN A 19 -17.13 0.79 -10.53
C GLN A 19 -17.29 1.25 -9.08
N TRP A 20 -18.50 1.66 -8.67
CA TRP A 20 -18.80 2.10 -7.31
C TRP A 20 -18.66 0.96 -6.27
N THR A 21 -19.03 -0.26 -6.66
CA THR A 21 -18.87 -1.46 -5.82
C THR A 21 -17.40 -1.89 -5.73
N ALA A 22 -16.66 -1.81 -6.84
CA ALA A 22 -15.20 -2.02 -6.84
C ALA A 22 -14.48 -0.96 -5.99
N GLN A 23 -14.91 0.31 -6.07
CA GLN A 23 -14.42 1.40 -5.24
C GLN A 23 -14.66 1.11 -3.75
N LYS A 24 -15.84 0.61 -3.35
CA LYS A 24 -16.11 0.20 -1.95
C LYS A 24 -15.28 -0.99 -1.47
N ASN A 25 -14.90 -1.88 -2.38
CA ASN A 25 -14.12 -3.07 -2.06
C ASN A 25 -12.60 -2.82 -2.02
N ILE A 26 -12.14 -1.69 -2.57
CA ILE A 26 -10.72 -1.28 -2.62
C ILE A 26 -10.46 -0.07 -1.70
N CYS A 27 -11.40 0.87 -1.65
CA CYS A 27 -11.41 2.02 -0.75
C CYS A 27 -12.37 1.80 0.42
N ILE A 28 -11.79 1.57 1.60
CA ILE A 28 -12.52 1.29 2.84
C ILE A 28 -13.18 2.57 3.41
N GLN A 29 -12.84 3.77 2.91
CA GLN A 29 -13.56 5.00 3.29
C GLN A 29 -14.94 5.08 2.64
N THR A 30 -15.95 4.69 3.42
CA THR A 30 -17.37 4.79 3.07
C THR A 30 -18.09 5.97 3.75
N GLN A 31 -17.39 6.69 4.62
CA GLN A 31 -17.81 7.93 5.28
C GLN A 31 -16.66 8.95 5.22
N GLY A 32 -16.98 10.22 5.50
CA GLY A 32 -16.12 11.40 5.26
C GLY A 32 -14.62 11.23 5.52
N TYR A 33 -13.82 12.00 4.77
CA TYR A 33 -12.36 11.85 4.71
C TYR A 33 -11.67 11.88 6.09
N GLN A 34 -10.97 10.79 6.41
CA GLN A 34 -10.11 10.70 7.60
C GLN A 34 -8.63 10.52 7.19
N LYS A 35 -7.78 11.48 7.57
CA LYS A 35 -6.37 11.57 7.15
C LYS A 35 -5.56 10.30 7.44
N LEU A 36 -5.61 9.80 8.68
CA LEU A 36 -4.82 8.63 9.09
C LEU A 36 -5.28 7.36 8.38
N HIS A 37 -6.59 7.19 8.21
CA HIS A 37 -7.13 6.02 7.53
C HIS A 37 -6.81 6.03 6.03
N ALA A 38 -6.93 7.19 5.37
CA ALA A 38 -6.53 7.34 3.97
C ALA A 38 -5.02 7.07 3.79
N TYR A 39 -4.18 7.52 4.73
CA TYR A 39 -2.76 7.21 4.73
C TYR A 39 -2.47 5.72 4.95
N ALA A 40 -3.10 5.07 5.93
CA ALA A 40 -2.95 3.65 6.16
C ALA A 40 -3.37 2.84 4.93
N GLN A 41 -4.45 3.24 4.27
CA GLN A 41 -4.92 2.63 3.03
C GLN A 41 -3.91 2.79 1.88
N SER A 42 -3.28 3.96 1.73
CA SER A 42 -2.24 4.13 0.70
C SER A 42 -1.00 3.27 0.97
N LYS A 43 -0.64 3.04 2.25
CA LYS A 43 0.44 2.12 2.60
C LYS A 43 0.08 0.66 2.38
N LEU A 44 -1.17 0.27 2.65
CA LEU A 44 -1.68 -1.05 2.27
C LEU A 44 -1.62 -1.25 0.74
N ALA A 45 -2.02 -0.23 -0.02
CA ALA A 45 -1.96 -0.26 -1.49
C ALA A 45 -0.53 -0.48 -2.01
N ASN A 46 0.49 0.10 -1.37
CA ASN A 46 1.89 -0.15 -1.74
C ASN A 46 2.29 -1.63 -1.57
N ILE A 47 1.87 -2.28 -0.48
CA ILE A 47 2.16 -3.70 -0.24
C ILE A 47 1.50 -4.56 -1.31
N LEU A 48 0.20 -4.34 -1.53
CA LEU A 48 -0.58 -5.05 -2.54
C LEU A 48 -0.02 -4.87 -3.96
N HIS A 49 0.38 -3.64 -4.30
CA HIS A 49 0.97 -3.31 -5.60
C HIS A 49 2.31 -4.04 -5.81
N ALA A 50 3.20 -4.05 -4.81
CA ALA A 50 4.46 -4.77 -4.90
C ALA A 50 4.26 -6.28 -5.10
N ASN A 51 3.28 -6.86 -4.39
CA ASN A 51 2.96 -8.28 -4.50
C ASN A 51 2.41 -8.65 -5.89
N GLU A 52 1.50 -7.84 -6.43
CA GLU A 52 0.94 -8.07 -7.77
C GLU A 52 1.97 -7.82 -8.87
N LEU A 53 2.82 -6.80 -8.73
CA LEU A 53 3.95 -6.56 -9.63
C LEU A 53 4.90 -7.76 -9.64
N ALA A 54 5.27 -8.28 -8.47
CA ALA A 54 6.13 -9.45 -8.35
C ALA A 54 5.52 -10.70 -9.00
N ARG A 55 4.20 -10.89 -8.88
CA ARG A 55 3.48 -11.99 -9.52
C ARG A 55 3.56 -11.88 -11.05
N ARG A 56 3.27 -10.71 -11.61
CA ARG A 56 3.27 -10.46 -13.06
C ARG A 56 4.66 -10.60 -13.67
N LEU A 57 5.68 -9.99 -13.06
CA LEU A 57 7.06 -10.10 -13.53
C LEU A 57 7.53 -11.57 -13.59
N ARG A 58 7.15 -12.37 -12.58
CA ARG A 58 7.45 -13.81 -12.57
C ARG A 58 6.71 -14.57 -13.66
N GLU A 59 5.44 -14.27 -13.90
CA GLU A 59 4.64 -14.90 -14.96
C GLU A 59 5.17 -14.56 -16.36
N ASP A 60 5.70 -13.35 -16.54
CA ASP A 60 6.32 -12.90 -17.79
C ASP A 60 7.78 -13.38 -17.95
N GLY A 61 8.32 -14.11 -16.96
CA GLY A 61 9.71 -14.61 -16.99
C GLY A 61 10.77 -13.51 -16.89
N ILE A 62 10.42 -12.34 -16.36
CA ILE A 62 11.30 -11.19 -16.24
C ILE A 62 12.13 -11.30 -14.96
N ASP A 63 13.46 -11.21 -15.07
CA ASP A 63 14.39 -11.22 -13.93
C ASP A 63 14.45 -9.86 -13.22
N ILE A 64 13.30 -9.42 -12.71
CA ILE A 64 13.15 -8.23 -11.86
C ILE A 64 12.37 -8.62 -10.61
N THR A 65 12.86 -8.21 -9.45
CA THR A 65 12.20 -8.45 -8.16
C THR A 65 11.44 -7.22 -7.69
N ALA A 66 10.25 -7.42 -7.13
CA ALA A 66 9.49 -6.36 -6.47
C ALA A 66 9.16 -6.79 -5.04
N ASN A 67 9.53 -5.97 -4.04
CA ASN A 67 9.28 -6.25 -2.63
C ASN A 67 8.71 -5.02 -1.95
N SER A 68 8.00 -5.23 -0.84
CA SER A 68 7.52 -4.16 0.02
C SER A 68 8.29 -4.14 1.34
N LEU A 69 8.33 -2.98 2.00
CA LEU A 69 9.03 -2.86 3.27
C LEU A 69 8.40 -1.80 4.17
N HIS A 70 8.68 -1.91 5.47
CA HIS A 70 8.42 -0.87 6.45
C HIS A 70 9.75 -0.41 7.07
N PRO A 71 10.05 0.90 7.01
CA PRO A 71 11.34 1.42 7.42
C PRO A 71 11.46 1.56 8.96
N GLY A 72 10.43 1.13 9.70
CA GLY A 72 10.32 1.27 11.15
C GLY A 72 9.67 2.60 11.55
N LEU A 73 9.55 2.84 12.85
CA LEU A 73 9.06 4.12 13.37
C LEU A 73 10.22 5.13 13.32
N ILE A 74 10.22 6.00 12.32
CA ILE A 74 11.24 7.04 12.13
C ILE A 74 10.58 8.40 12.40
N ILE A 75 11.30 9.31 13.04
CA ILE A 75 10.92 10.73 13.08
C ILE A 75 11.03 11.28 11.66
N THR A 76 9.97 11.16 10.90
CA THR A 76 9.80 11.90 9.65
C THR A 76 8.70 12.93 9.85
N ASN A 77 8.77 14.02 9.11
CA ASN A 77 7.86 15.16 9.22
C ASN A 77 6.37 14.82 8.94
N ILE A 78 6.04 13.54 8.72
CA ILE A 78 4.70 13.02 8.40
C ILE A 78 3.69 13.29 9.53
N CYS A 79 4.13 13.28 10.79
CA CYS A 79 3.25 13.50 11.95
C CYS A 79 3.24 14.94 12.50
N ARG A 80 3.88 15.91 11.81
CA ARG A 80 4.05 17.30 12.31
C ARG A 80 2.75 18.04 12.64
N TYR A 81 1.64 17.62 12.02
CA TYR A 81 0.30 18.19 12.24
C TYR A 81 -0.70 17.18 12.82
N SER A 82 -0.24 16.03 13.34
CA SER A 82 -1.11 15.09 14.02
C SER A 82 -1.27 15.53 15.48
N THR A 83 -2.50 15.80 15.90
CA THR A 83 -2.87 16.19 17.27
C THR A 83 -2.39 15.20 18.33
N VAL A 84 -2.10 13.95 17.94
CA VAL A 84 -1.51 12.92 18.80
C VAL A 84 -0.11 13.29 19.30
N PHE A 85 0.71 13.98 18.49
CA PHE A 85 2.07 14.38 18.89
C PHE A 85 2.13 15.78 19.49
N ILE A 86 1.13 16.61 19.24
CA ILE A 86 1.07 18.00 19.74
C ILE A 86 0.73 18.04 21.25
N GLY A 87 0.18 16.95 21.82
CA GLY A 87 -0.19 16.86 23.25
C GLY A 87 0.81 16.13 24.15
N ILE A 88 1.90 15.56 23.63
CA ILE A 88 2.85 14.78 24.42
C ILE A 88 3.94 15.70 24.99
N SER A 89 3.66 16.31 26.14
CA SER A 89 4.68 16.99 26.95
C SER A 89 5.17 16.07 28.07
N GLY A 90 6.47 16.06 28.34
CA GLY A 90 7.10 15.28 29.42
C GLY A 90 7.69 13.92 29.01
N VAL A 91 7.87 13.03 30.00
CA VAL A 91 8.61 11.74 29.96
C VAL A 91 8.22 10.83 28.79
N VAL A 92 6.99 10.92 28.28
CA VAL A 92 6.50 10.17 27.12
C VAL A 92 7.21 10.60 25.82
N SER A 93 7.60 11.87 25.68
CA SER A 93 8.40 12.35 24.55
C SER A 93 9.78 11.70 24.51
N THR A 94 10.38 11.46 25.68
CA THR A 94 11.67 10.77 25.81
C THR A 94 11.56 9.27 25.49
N LEU A 95 10.50 8.60 25.94
CA LEU A 95 10.25 7.18 25.61
C LEU A 95 9.93 6.97 24.13
N VAL A 96 9.16 7.88 23.55
CA VAL A 96 8.92 7.92 22.10
C VAL A 96 10.25 8.15 21.38
N GLY A 97 11.07 9.10 21.83
CA GLY A 97 12.42 9.36 21.29
C GLY A 97 13.37 8.16 21.29
N PHE A 98 13.29 7.29 22.31
CA PHE A 98 14.08 6.05 22.38
C PHE A 98 13.56 4.92 21.48
N ALA A 99 12.25 4.88 21.21
CA ALA A 99 11.64 3.95 20.26
C ALA A 99 11.77 4.41 18.79
N LEU A 100 12.31 5.60 18.57
CA LEU A 100 12.41 6.23 17.26
C LEU A 100 13.77 5.94 16.62
N LYS A 101 13.73 5.37 15.42
CA LYS A 101 14.91 5.11 14.62
C LYS A 101 15.47 6.40 14.05
N ASN A 102 16.80 6.50 13.98
CA ASN A 102 17.45 7.57 13.23
C ASN A 102 17.31 7.32 11.71
N VAL A 103 17.67 8.32 10.89
CA VAL A 103 17.51 8.25 9.43
C VAL A 103 18.26 7.06 8.82
N GLN A 104 19.45 6.77 9.32
CA GLN A 104 20.28 5.66 8.84
C GLN A 104 19.63 4.30 9.14
N GLN A 105 19.15 4.11 10.36
CA GLN A 105 18.38 2.92 10.77
C GLN A 105 17.09 2.79 9.95
N GLY A 106 16.45 3.91 9.64
CA GLY A 106 15.27 3.95 8.79
C GLY A 106 15.51 3.58 7.33
N ALA A 107 16.65 4.01 6.78
CA ALA A 107 17.07 3.68 5.43
C ALA A 107 17.60 2.23 5.32
N SER A 108 18.00 1.62 6.44
CA SER A 108 18.68 0.31 6.45
C SER A 108 17.90 -0.78 5.70
N THR A 109 16.59 -0.93 5.97
CA THR A 109 15.75 -1.92 5.30
C THR A 109 15.67 -1.68 3.80
N THR A 110 15.56 -0.42 3.37
CA THR A 110 15.54 -0.06 1.94
C THR A 110 16.86 -0.44 1.26
N CYS A 111 17.99 -0.05 1.85
CA CYS A 111 19.31 -0.39 1.31
C CYS A 111 19.55 -1.91 1.32
N TYR A 112 19.12 -2.61 2.37
CA TYR A 112 19.26 -4.06 2.48
C TYR A 112 18.47 -4.78 1.39
N VAL A 113 17.19 -4.43 1.21
CA VAL A 113 16.33 -5.05 0.19
C VAL A 113 16.80 -4.74 -1.24
N ALA A 114 17.36 -3.55 -1.47
CA ALA A 114 17.80 -3.14 -2.80
C ALA A 114 19.17 -3.70 -3.20
N LEU A 115 20.10 -3.90 -2.25
CA LEU A 115 21.51 -4.11 -2.56
C LEU A 115 22.12 -5.39 -1.99
N HIS A 116 21.53 -5.99 -0.95
CA HIS A 116 22.22 -7.03 -0.21
C HIS A 116 22.16 -8.39 -0.95
N PRO A 117 23.29 -9.08 -1.19
CA PRO A 117 23.29 -10.34 -1.96
C PRO A 117 22.39 -11.45 -1.38
N ARG A 118 22.16 -11.45 -0.05
CA ARG A 118 21.30 -12.44 0.62
C ARG A 118 19.81 -12.33 0.25
N VAL A 119 19.37 -11.21 -0.30
CA VAL A 119 17.97 -11.04 -0.74
C VAL A 119 17.83 -11.21 -2.25
N LYS A 120 18.91 -11.56 -2.96
CA LYS A 120 18.86 -11.79 -4.40
C LYS A 120 17.85 -12.89 -4.72
N GLY A 121 16.92 -12.58 -5.65
CA GLY A 121 15.86 -13.49 -6.07
C GLY A 121 14.63 -13.49 -5.17
N PHE A 122 14.63 -12.79 -4.04
CA PHE A 122 13.41 -12.64 -3.23
C PHE A 122 12.49 -11.65 -3.93
N SER A 123 11.24 -12.03 -4.16
CA SER A 123 10.25 -11.22 -4.86
C SER A 123 8.85 -11.49 -4.29
N GLY A 124 8.06 -10.45 -4.08
CA GLY A 124 6.74 -10.51 -3.44
C GLY A 124 6.80 -10.59 -1.91
N GLU A 125 7.96 -10.30 -1.31
CA GLU A 125 8.16 -10.37 0.13
C GLU A 125 7.95 -9.01 0.81
N TYR A 126 7.64 -9.06 2.11
CA TYR A 126 7.51 -7.89 2.96
C TYR A 126 8.64 -7.85 4.00
N PHE A 127 9.36 -6.74 4.09
CA PHE A 127 10.50 -6.60 4.99
C PHE A 127 10.28 -5.61 6.12
N VAL A 128 10.76 -5.97 7.31
CA VAL A 128 10.87 -5.09 8.47
C VAL A 128 12.23 -5.34 9.10
N ASP A 129 12.96 -4.28 9.40
CA ASP A 129 14.24 -4.35 10.11
C ASP A 129 15.24 -5.35 9.50
N ASN A 130 15.40 -5.28 8.17
CA ASN A 130 16.25 -6.19 7.36
C ASN A 130 15.82 -7.67 7.37
N ASN A 131 14.64 -8.00 7.87
CA ASN A 131 14.13 -9.37 7.93
C ASN A 131 12.82 -9.51 7.14
N ILE A 132 12.57 -10.70 6.59
CA ILE A 132 11.24 -11.04 6.07
C ILE A 132 10.27 -11.03 7.25
N ALA A 133 9.16 -10.33 7.07
CA ALA A 133 8.13 -10.17 8.07
C ALA A 133 6.76 -10.50 7.47
N ARG A 134 5.80 -10.74 8.35
CA ARG A 134 4.43 -11.04 7.92
C ARG A 134 3.62 -9.75 7.83
N ALA A 135 3.22 -9.37 6.62
CA ALA A 135 2.26 -8.28 6.41
C ALA A 135 0.87 -8.63 6.98
N SER A 136 0.00 -7.63 7.09
CA SER A 136 -1.39 -7.78 7.54
C SER A 136 -2.15 -8.81 6.69
N SER A 137 -3.29 -9.31 7.19
CA SER A 137 -4.15 -10.23 6.42
C SER A 137 -4.53 -9.64 5.07
N GLN A 138 -4.94 -8.37 5.05
CA GLN A 138 -5.26 -7.64 3.82
C GLN A 138 -4.04 -7.47 2.92
N GLY A 139 -2.86 -7.16 3.46
CA GLY A 139 -1.65 -6.98 2.66
C GLY A 139 -1.18 -8.26 1.96
N ARG A 140 -1.67 -9.43 2.38
CA ARG A 140 -1.36 -10.73 1.79
C ARG A 140 -2.52 -11.31 0.96
N ASP A 141 -3.59 -10.54 0.76
CA ASP A 141 -4.75 -10.96 -0.01
C ASP A 141 -4.48 -10.79 -1.51
N ILE A 142 -4.36 -11.93 -2.21
CA ILE A 142 -4.03 -12.00 -3.63
C ILE A 142 -5.17 -11.42 -4.49
N ASP A 143 -6.43 -11.66 -4.11
CA ASP A 143 -7.57 -11.17 -4.88
C ASP A 143 -7.74 -9.67 -4.70
N LEU A 144 -7.47 -9.15 -3.49
CA LEU A 144 -7.43 -7.72 -3.25
C LEU A 144 -6.30 -7.04 -4.02
N ALA A 145 -5.12 -7.67 -4.14
CA ALA A 145 -4.01 -7.14 -4.91
C ALA A 145 -4.34 -7.01 -6.40
N LYS A 146 -4.96 -8.05 -6.98
CA LYS A 146 -5.46 -8.03 -8.38
C LYS A 146 -6.51 -6.94 -8.59
N LYS A 147 -7.51 -6.86 -7.70
CA LYS A 147 -8.55 -5.82 -7.77
C LYS A 147 -7.96 -4.41 -7.72
N LEU A 148 -7.02 -4.18 -6.79
CA LEU A 148 -6.32 -2.89 -6.67
C LEU A 148 -5.57 -2.56 -7.96
N TRP A 149 -4.87 -3.52 -8.54
CA TRP A 149 -4.12 -3.33 -9.79
C TRP A 149 -5.03 -2.95 -10.95
N ASP A 150 -6.07 -3.73 -11.21
CA ASP A 150 -7.00 -3.49 -12.31
C ASP A 150 -7.69 -2.13 -12.17
N PHE A 151 -8.10 -1.78 -10.94
CA PHE A 151 -8.61 -0.46 -10.62
C PHE A 151 -7.61 0.66 -10.92
N SER A 152 -6.37 0.51 -10.44
CA SER A 152 -5.31 1.51 -10.64
C SER A 152 -4.98 1.70 -12.11
N MET A 153 -4.92 0.61 -12.89
CA MET A 153 -4.70 0.64 -14.34
C MET A 153 -5.84 1.30 -15.10
N ASN A 154 -7.08 1.22 -14.60
CA ASN A 154 -8.22 1.92 -15.21
C ASN A 154 -8.28 3.40 -14.83
N LEU A 155 -7.73 3.78 -13.67
CA LEU A 155 -7.70 5.16 -13.20
C LEU A 155 -6.67 6.04 -13.94
N ILE A 156 -5.56 5.46 -14.37
CA ILE A 156 -4.43 6.19 -14.99
C ILE A 156 -4.48 6.23 -16.53
N LYS A 157 -5.53 5.68 -17.15
CA LYS A 157 -5.77 5.76 -18.60
C LYS A 157 -6.38 7.10 -18.98
#